data_AF-G5QCT8-F1
#
_entry.id   AF-G5QCT8-F1
#
_cell.length_a   1.000
_cell.length_b   1.000
_cell.length_c   1.000
_cell.angle_alpha   90.00
_cell.angle_beta   90.00
_cell.angle_gamma   90.00
#
_symmetry.space_group_name_H-M   'P 1'
#
loop_
_entity.id
_entity.type
_entity.pdbx_description
1 polymer ?
#
loop_
_entity_poly.entity_id
_entity_poly.type
_entity_poly.pdbx_seq_one_letter_code
_entity_poly.pdbx_strand_id
1 'polypeptide(L)'
;LWLSGGRLRAAISDNSDDNSLEHALAHWVPAEEAALISAGMFSGCLPEALGQAETLIDCRRRIRHAVLRMAIYPSGCALMLLGTLLVIKTELIPTLAGMSDPQSWSGALGMLNDALLFFSEHGLIAGAAVILIVGWLMWSLAHWTRPDRLRRLADKRLPWSVYSDIQGAIFLINMGALLRAGVKTLVALQVMQRFVSPWLAVRLDAVMSEVEEGDSFGVALRNCGYAFPSKEAVNYLSMVSGEGAAEMIAQYGQEWLEETVGRVNRRGIVVMLVSMVMLFALIGMVAMAVWELSAMTSSMGQ
;
A
#
# COMPACT_ATOMS: atom_id res chain seq x y z
N LEU A 1 3.01 -3.20 30.18
CA LEU A 1 3.69 -4.52 30.21
C LEU A 1 3.40 -5.32 31.49
N TRP A 2 3.28 -4.72 32.68
CA TRP A 2 2.88 -5.45 33.90
C TRP A 2 1.37 -5.63 34.07
N LEU A 3 0.56 -4.65 33.63
CA LEU A 3 -0.90 -4.74 33.61
C LEU A 3 -1.46 -5.66 32.50
N SER A 4 -0.63 -6.03 31.51
CA SER A 4 -1.02 -6.85 30.37
C SER A 4 -1.02 -8.34 30.67
N GLY A 5 -0.06 -8.82 31.46
CA GLY A 5 0.06 -10.25 31.80
C GLY A 5 -1.05 -10.76 32.72
N GLY A 6 -1.56 -9.92 33.62
CA GLY A 6 -2.66 -10.28 34.53
C GLY A 6 -4.00 -10.46 33.82
N ARG A 7 -4.30 -9.62 32.81
CA ARG A 7 -5.53 -9.71 32.02
C ARG A 7 -5.53 -10.93 31.10
N LEU A 8 -4.38 -11.29 30.54
CA LEU A 8 -4.24 -12.50 29.73
C LEU A 8 -4.47 -13.76 30.57
N ARG A 9 -3.88 -13.86 31.77
CA ARG A 9 -4.11 -14.99 32.68
C ARG A 9 -5.57 -15.10 33.12
N ALA A 10 -6.22 -13.97 33.41
CA ALA A 10 -7.63 -13.95 33.81
C ALA A 10 -8.56 -14.41 32.67
N ALA A 11 -8.28 -14.00 31.42
CA ALA A 11 -9.05 -14.42 30.26
C ALA A 11 -8.82 -15.90 29.90
N ILE A 12 -7.58 -16.40 30.05
CA ILE A 12 -7.28 -17.83 29.86
C ILE A 12 -7.95 -18.70 30.93
N SER A 13 -8.13 -18.18 32.16
CA SER A 13 -8.74 -18.93 33.26
C SER A 13 -10.27 -19.00 33.22
N ASP A 14 -10.93 -18.16 32.41
CA ASP A 14 -12.39 -18.08 32.33
C ASP A 14 -12.86 -18.42 30.91
N ASN A 15 -12.92 -19.71 30.59
CA ASN A 15 -13.27 -20.21 29.25
C ASN A 15 -14.79 -20.29 29.08
N SER A 16 -15.46 -19.14 28.96
CA SER A 16 -16.87 -19.00 28.56
C SER A 16 -16.98 -18.43 27.15
N ASP A 17 -18.11 -18.60 26.46
CA ASP A 17 -18.29 -18.17 25.05
C ASP A 17 -17.99 -16.67 24.82
N ASP A 18 -18.18 -15.82 25.85
CA ASP A 18 -17.84 -14.38 25.83
C ASP A 18 -16.36 -14.06 26.12
N ASN A 19 -15.61 -15.01 26.71
CA ASN A 19 -14.20 -14.87 27.11
C ASN A 19 -13.29 -15.90 26.42
N SER A 20 -13.66 -16.33 25.22
CA SER A 20 -12.83 -17.28 24.46
C SER A 20 -11.41 -16.73 24.25
N LEU A 21 -10.42 -17.61 24.24
CA LEU A 21 -9.01 -17.23 24.08
C LEU A 21 -8.77 -16.47 22.76
N GLU A 22 -9.61 -16.68 21.76
CA GLU A 22 -9.66 -15.90 20.51
C GLU A 22 -10.02 -14.44 20.75
N HIS A 23 -11.09 -14.17 21.51
CA HIS A 23 -11.49 -12.81 21.91
C HIS A 23 -10.43 -12.14 22.78
N ALA A 24 -9.80 -12.92 23.67
CA ALA A 24 -8.71 -12.45 24.50
C ALA A 24 -7.48 -12.08 23.64
N LEU A 25 -7.06 -12.94 22.70
CA LEU A 25 -5.91 -12.70 21.83
C LEU A 25 -6.16 -11.57 20.82
N ALA A 26 -7.40 -11.43 20.30
CA ALA A 26 -7.77 -10.36 19.36
C ALA A 26 -7.61 -8.94 19.95
N HIS A 27 -7.54 -8.83 21.28
CA HIS A 27 -7.26 -7.57 21.97
C HIS A 27 -5.76 -7.20 21.98
N TRP A 28 -4.87 -8.17 21.80
CA TRP A 28 -3.42 -8.00 21.90
C TRP A 28 -2.69 -8.15 20.56
N VAL A 29 -3.31 -8.87 19.64
CA VAL A 29 -2.73 -9.34 18.39
C VAL A 29 -3.75 -9.08 17.28
N PRO A 30 -3.35 -8.70 16.05
CA PRO A 30 -4.29 -8.54 14.95
C PRO A 30 -5.26 -9.73 14.83
N ALA A 31 -6.52 -9.45 14.50
CA ALA A 31 -7.59 -10.47 14.44
C ALA A 31 -7.21 -11.69 13.59
N GLU A 32 -6.43 -11.48 12.52
CA GLU A 32 -5.83 -12.51 11.66
C GLU A 32 -4.97 -13.52 12.44
N GLU A 33 -4.04 -13.03 13.27
CA GLU A 33 -3.11 -13.83 14.07
C GLU A 33 -3.83 -14.50 15.24
N ALA A 34 -4.73 -13.78 15.90
CA ALA A 34 -5.52 -14.29 17.03
C ALA A 34 -6.37 -15.50 16.63
N ALA A 35 -7.00 -15.43 15.46
CA ALA A 35 -7.86 -16.49 15.00
C ALA A 35 -7.12 -17.66 14.35
N LEU A 36 -5.95 -17.42 13.74
CA LEU A 36 -5.07 -18.50 13.29
C LEU A 36 -4.57 -19.34 14.48
N ILE A 37 -4.19 -18.67 15.58
CA ILE A 37 -3.80 -19.32 16.83
C ILE A 37 -5.01 -20.04 17.46
N SER A 38 -6.19 -19.43 17.46
CA SER A 38 -7.45 -20.05 17.91
C SER A 38 -7.75 -21.35 17.15
N ALA A 39 -7.72 -21.30 15.81
CA ALA A 39 -7.96 -22.46 14.96
C ALA A 39 -6.97 -23.61 15.23
N GLY A 40 -5.68 -23.29 15.40
CA GLY A 40 -4.65 -24.28 15.74
C GLY A 40 -4.85 -24.96 17.09
N MET A 41 -5.40 -24.27 18.08
CA MET A 41 -5.74 -24.89 19.37
C MET A 41 -6.93 -25.83 19.25
N PHE A 42 -8.00 -25.42 18.56
CA PHE A 42 -9.19 -26.26 18.38
C PHE A 42 -8.91 -27.50 17.53
N SER A 43 -7.98 -27.41 16.57
CA SER A 43 -7.57 -28.54 15.73
C SER A 43 -6.47 -29.40 16.33
N GLY A 44 -5.91 -29.03 17.49
CA GLY A 44 -4.77 -29.74 18.12
C GLY A 44 -3.41 -29.52 17.42
N CYS A 45 -3.33 -28.60 16.46
CA CYS A 45 -2.16 -28.28 15.64
C CYS A 45 -1.50 -26.94 16.05
N LEU A 46 -1.35 -26.71 17.36
CA LEU A 46 -0.86 -25.44 17.90
C LEU A 46 0.57 -25.05 17.41
N PRO A 47 1.56 -25.97 17.36
CA PRO A 47 2.91 -25.60 16.90
C PRO A 47 2.93 -25.10 15.45
N GLU A 48 2.12 -25.70 14.58
CA GLU A 48 2.00 -25.32 13.18
C GLU A 48 1.31 -23.96 13.02
N ALA A 49 0.26 -23.71 13.79
CA ALA A 49 -0.42 -22.41 13.81
C ALA A 49 0.48 -21.29 14.31
N LEU A 50 1.30 -21.55 15.34
CA LEU A 50 2.28 -20.57 15.84
C LEU A 50 3.36 -20.27 14.80
N GLY A 51 3.89 -21.28 14.09
CA GLY A 51 4.86 -21.08 13.02
C GLY A 51 4.28 -20.29 11.82
N GLN A 52 3.01 -20.50 11.51
CA GLN A 52 2.32 -19.69 10.51
C GLN A 52 2.05 -18.26 10.98
N ALA A 53 1.71 -18.05 12.25
CA ALA A 53 1.57 -16.71 12.83
C ALA A 53 2.90 -15.94 12.79
N GLU A 54 4.03 -16.59 13.08
CA GLU A 54 5.37 -15.99 12.94
C GLU A 54 5.63 -15.56 11.49
N THR A 55 5.31 -16.41 10.52
CA THR A 55 5.46 -16.10 9.09
C THR A 55 4.62 -14.89 8.68
N LEU A 56 3.40 -14.78 9.21
CA LEU A 56 2.50 -13.65 8.96
C LEU A 56 3.04 -12.34 9.56
N ILE A 57 3.55 -12.39 10.79
CA ILE A 57 4.17 -11.25 11.47
C ILE A 57 5.38 -10.75 10.66
N ASP A 58 6.23 -11.67 10.20
CA ASP A 58 7.42 -11.34 9.41
C ASP A 58 7.05 -10.73 8.06
N CYS A 59 6.04 -11.28 7.38
CA CYS A 59 5.52 -10.71 6.13
C CYS A 59 5.00 -9.29 6.36
N ARG A 60 4.16 -9.08 7.39
CA ARG A 60 3.58 -7.78 7.74
C ARG A 60 4.67 -6.76 8.08
N ARG A 61 5.70 -7.18 8.81
CA ARG A 61 6.86 -6.36 9.14
C ARG A 61 7.65 -5.96 7.90
N ARG A 62 7.96 -6.91 7.01
CA ARG A 62 8.67 -6.65 5.73
C ARG A 62 7.89 -5.68 4.86
N ILE A 63 6.58 -5.87 4.72
CA ILE A 63 5.68 -4.99 3.96
C ILE A 63 5.66 -3.59 4.57
N ARG A 64 5.43 -3.47 5.89
CA ARG A 64 5.41 -2.18 6.57
C ARG A 64 6.72 -1.42 6.37
N HIS A 65 7.86 -2.11 6.48
CA HIS A 65 9.16 -1.50 6.21
C HIS A 65 9.38 -1.13 4.75
N ALA A 66 8.88 -1.91 3.78
CA ALA A 66 8.96 -1.57 2.37
C ALA A 66 8.10 -0.33 2.05
N VAL A 67 6.86 -0.28 2.56
CA VAL A 67 5.95 0.86 2.39
C VAL A 67 6.51 2.12 3.05
N LEU A 68 7.03 2.02 4.28
CA LEU A 68 7.65 3.15 4.97
C LEU A 68 8.87 3.67 4.21
N ARG A 69 9.75 2.78 3.74
CA ARG A 69 10.93 3.18 2.93
C ARG A 69 10.51 3.84 1.61
N MET A 70 9.46 3.34 0.96
CA MET A 70 8.91 3.93 -0.26
C MET A 70 8.32 5.33 -0.01
N ALA A 71 7.68 5.55 1.15
CA ALA A 71 7.01 6.81 1.47
C ALA A 71 7.98 7.91 1.96
N ILE A 72 9.06 7.54 2.66
CA ILE A 72 10.02 8.49 3.24
C ILE A 72 10.60 9.44 2.18
N TYR A 73 11.11 8.92 1.05
CA TYR A 73 11.81 9.78 0.07
C TYR A 73 10.89 10.78 -0.64
N PRO A 74 9.74 10.38 -1.23
CA PRO A 74 8.80 11.34 -1.82
C PRO A 74 8.28 12.35 -0.80
N SER A 75 8.06 11.93 0.46
CA SER A 75 7.62 12.86 1.51
C SER A 75 8.68 13.91 1.84
N GLY A 76 9.97 13.53 1.89
CA GLY A 76 11.08 14.46 2.06
C GLY A 76 11.18 15.46 0.91
N CYS A 77 11.08 14.99 -0.34
CA CYS A 77 11.05 15.86 -1.51
C CYS A 77 9.85 16.81 -1.50
N ALA A 78 8.66 16.32 -1.15
CA ALA A 78 7.46 17.15 -1.05
C ALA A 78 7.58 18.22 0.03
N LEU A 79 8.14 17.87 1.19
CA LEU A 79 8.38 18.82 2.29
C LEU A 79 9.40 19.89 1.88
N MET A 80 10.46 19.51 1.16
CA MET A 80 11.46 20.43 0.64
C MET A 80 10.89 21.36 -0.45
N LEU A 81 10.02 20.83 -1.32
CA LEU A 81 9.28 21.63 -2.31
C LEU A 81 8.33 22.62 -1.64
N LEU A 82 7.58 22.19 -0.63
CA LEU A 82 6.74 23.09 0.18
C LEU A 82 7.58 24.16 0.88
N GLY A 83 8.71 23.79 1.48
CA GLY A 83 9.62 24.72 2.13
C GLY A 83 10.18 25.79 1.18
N THR A 84 10.61 25.37 -0.02
CA THR A 84 11.09 26.32 -1.04
C THR A 84 9.98 27.27 -1.51
N LEU A 85 8.75 26.78 -1.73
CA LEU A 85 7.60 27.64 -2.05
C LEU A 85 7.28 28.65 -0.93
N LEU A 86 7.40 28.25 0.34
CA LEU A 86 7.19 29.15 1.47
C LEU A 86 8.25 30.27 1.49
N VAL A 87 9.53 29.93 1.33
CA VAL A 87 10.62 30.92 1.26
C VAL A 87 10.42 31.88 0.09
N ILE A 88 10.03 31.37 -1.07
CA ILE A 88 9.74 32.21 -2.24
C ILE A 88 8.61 33.20 -1.93
N LYS A 89 7.54 32.73 -1.28
CA LYS A 89 6.39 33.57 -0.90
C LYS A 89 6.77 34.66 0.11
N THR A 90 7.57 34.33 1.14
CA THR A 90 7.83 35.24 2.27
C THR A 90 9.02 36.16 2.06
N GLU A 91 10.04 35.72 1.32
CA GLU A 91 11.29 36.47 1.14
C GLU A 91 11.43 36.98 -0.29
N LEU A 92 11.27 36.10 -1.28
CA LEU A 92 11.57 36.45 -2.68
C LEU A 92 10.53 37.41 -3.24
N ILE A 93 9.24 37.07 -3.23
CA ILE A 93 8.19 37.93 -3.81
C ILE A 93 8.15 39.34 -3.22
N PRO A 94 8.19 39.55 -1.89
CA PRO A 94 8.19 40.90 -1.33
C PRO A 94 9.40 41.72 -1.76
N THR A 95 10.57 41.08 -1.85
CA THR A 95 11.81 41.72 -2.34
C THR A 95 11.67 42.12 -3.82
N LEU A 96 11.11 41.23 -4.64
CA LEU A 96 10.87 41.49 -6.07
C LEU A 96 9.84 42.60 -6.30
N ALA A 97 8.74 42.58 -5.54
CA ALA A 97 7.67 43.58 -5.61
C ALA A 97 8.14 44.97 -5.14
N GLY A 98 9.16 45.03 -4.28
CA GLY A 98 9.83 46.28 -3.92
C GLY A 98 10.68 46.88 -5.04
N MET A 99 11.08 46.09 -6.05
CA MET A 99 11.92 46.53 -7.17
C MET A 99 11.11 46.83 -8.45
N SER A 100 10.03 46.10 -8.69
CA SER A 100 9.21 46.21 -9.90
C SER A 100 7.75 45.86 -9.63
N ASP A 101 6.82 46.52 -10.32
CA ASP A 101 5.39 46.30 -10.14
C ASP A 101 5.00 44.86 -10.57
N PRO A 102 4.37 44.05 -9.69
CA PRO A 102 3.94 42.68 -10.00
C PRO A 102 3.08 42.53 -11.26
N GLN A 103 2.39 43.59 -11.70
CA GLN A 103 1.56 43.55 -12.92
C GLN A 103 2.39 43.57 -14.22
N SER A 104 3.66 43.95 -14.15
CA SER A 104 4.57 43.99 -15.31
C SER A 104 5.29 42.66 -15.55
N TRP A 105 5.12 41.68 -14.65
CA TRP A 105 5.83 40.41 -14.71
C TRP A 105 5.26 39.51 -15.80
N SER A 106 6.11 39.10 -16.72
CA SER A 106 5.78 38.12 -17.78
C SER A 106 6.83 37.01 -17.80
N GLY A 107 6.57 35.90 -18.50
CA GLY A 107 7.52 34.79 -18.57
C GLY A 107 7.57 33.93 -17.30
N ALA A 108 8.77 33.58 -16.84
CA ALA A 108 8.96 32.68 -15.70
C ALA A 108 8.52 33.33 -14.37
N LEU A 109 8.77 34.64 -14.24
CA LEU A 109 8.37 35.45 -13.07
C LEU A 109 6.85 35.51 -12.90
N GLY A 110 6.11 35.67 -14.01
CA GLY A 110 4.64 35.68 -14.04
C GLY A 110 4.04 34.31 -13.70
N MET A 111 4.54 33.22 -14.31
CA MET A 111 4.09 31.86 -14.01
C MET A 111 4.28 31.50 -12.53
N LEU A 112 5.40 31.92 -11.95
CA LEU A 112 5.70 31.69 -10.54
C LEU A 112 4.75 32.48 -9.62
N ASN A 113 4.46 33.74 -9.94
CA ASN A 113 3.50 34.56 -9.21
C ASN A 113 2.07 34.01 -9.28
N ASP A 114 1.61 33.59 -10.47
CA ASP A 114 0.28 33.01 -10.66
C ASP A 114 0.11 31.70 -9.88
N ALA A 115 1.13 30.83 -9.90
CA ALA A 115 1.13 29.61 -9.12
C ALA A 115 1.03 29.92 -7.61
N LEU A 116 1.78 30.90 -7.12
CA LEU A 116 1.78 31.29 -5.72
C LEU A 116 0.47 31.96 -5.28
N LEU A 117 -0.15 32.78 -6.14
CA LEU A 117 -1.47 33.36 -5.89
C LEU A 117 -2.53 32.28 -5.79
N PHE A 118 -2.53 31.31 -6.70
CA PHE A 118 -3.42 30.15 -6.64
C PHE A 118 -3.25 29.37 -5.33
N PHE A 119 -2.01 29.10 -4.91
CA PHE A 119 -1.72 28.45 -3.63
C PHE A 119 -2.04 29.32 -2.41
N SER A 120 -1.96 30.64 -2.50
CA SER A 120 -2.24 31.53 -1.37
C SER A 120 -3.75 31.72 -1.16
N GLU A 121 -4.53 31.84 -2.24
CA GLU A 121 -5.98 32.00 -2.17
C GLU A 121 -6.69 30.66 -1.88
N HIS A 122 -6.22 29.57 -2.50
CA HIS A 122 -6.85 28.26 -2.38
C HIS A 122 -6.07 27.29 -1.49
N GLY A 123 -5.03 27.73 -0.78
CA GLY A 123 -4.11 26.83 -0.05
C GLY A 123 -4.79 25.94 0.99
N LEU A 124 -5.75 26.47 1.74
CA LEU A 124 -6.54 25.69 2.70
C LEU A 124 -7.43 24.65 2.00
N ILE A 125 -8.06 25.03 0.88
CA ILE A 125 -8.93 24.16 0.09
C ILE A 125 -8.11 23.08 -0.62
N ALA A 126 -6.96 23.45 -1.19
CA ALA A 126 -6.02 22.55 -1.85
C ALA A 126 -5.39 21.57 -0.83
N GLY A 127 -5.00 22.04 0.34
CA GLY A 127 -4.51 21.20 1.43
C GLY A 127 -5.56 20.21 1.93
N ALA A 128 -6.79 20.68 2.16
CA ALA A 128 -7.92 19.83 2.53
C ALA A 128 -8.24 18.81 1.42
N ALA A 129 -8.22 19.23 0.15
CA ALA A 129 -8.43 18.35 -0.99
C ALA A 129 -7.35 17.27 -1.08
N VAL A 130 -6.07 17.60 -0.86
CA VAL A 130 -4.98 16.61 -0.83
C VAL A 130 -5.17 15.60 0.30
N ILE A 131 -5.52 16.07 1.51
CA ILE A 131 -5.79 15.17 2.65
C ILE A 131 -6.99 14.25 2.34
N LEU A 132 -8.07 14.78 1.78
CA LEU A 132 -9.23 14.00 1.37
C LEU A 132 -8.90 13.00 0.27
N ILE A 133 -8.10 13.39 -0.72
CA ILE A 133 -7.65 12.50 -1.80
C ILE A 133 -6.79 11.37 -1.23
N VAL A 134 -5.82 11.67 -0.37
CA VAL A 134 -4.95 10.67 0.27
C VAL A 134 -5.78 9.73 1.16
N GLY A 135 -6.68 10.29 1.97
CA GLY A 135 -7.58 9.50 2.82
C GLY A 135 -8.50 8.59 2.01
N TRP A 136 -9.09 9.11 0.94
CA TRP A 136 -9.88 8.32 -0.01
C TRP A 136 -9.04 7.26 -0.70
N LEU A 137 -7.80 7.57 -1.09
CA LEU A 137 -6.87 6.62 -1.68
C LEU A 137 -6.63 5.45 -0.72
N MET A 138 -6.27 5.73 0.53
CA MET A 138 -6.02 4.70 1.55
C MET A 138 -7.26 3.84 1.80
N TRP A 139 -8.43 4.47 1.91
CA TRP A 139 -9.69 3.77 2.10
C TRP A 139 -10.04 2.88 0.90
N SER A 140 -9.85 3.40 -0.33
CA SER A 140 -10.17 2.71 -1.58
C SER A 140 -9.30 1.47 -1.82
N LEU A 141 -8.10 1.40 -1.25
CA LEU A 141 -7.23 0.23 -1.40
C LEU A 141 -7.88 -1.02 -0.80
N ALA A 142 -8.37 -0.91 0.46
CA ALA A 142 -8.91 -2.04 1.21
C ALA A 142 -10.43 -2.26 1.03
N HIS A 143 -11.20 -1.20 0.80
CA HIS A 143 -12.68 -1.25 0.84
C HIS A 143 -13.34 -1.20 -0.53
N TRP A 144 -12.60 -0.99 -1.62
CA TRP A 144 -13.20 -0.93 -2.95
C TRP A 144 -13.45 -2.34 -3.51
N THR A 145 -14.61 -2.89 -3.13
CA THR A 145 -15.05 -4.27 -3.42
C THR A 145 -15.68 -4.45 -4.80
N ARG A 146 -16.27 -3.40 -5.39
CA ARG A 146 -17.03 -3.52 -6.64
C ARG A 146 -16.12 -3.82 -7.84
N PRO A 147 -16.41 -4.87 -8.64
CA PRO A 147 -15.67 -5.24 -9.83
C PRO A 147 -16.03 -4.34 -11.03
N ASP A 148 -16.00 -3.02 -10.84
CA ASP A 148 -16.28 -2.07 -11.90
C ASP A 148 -15.17 -2.07 -12.94
N ARG A 149 -15.49 -1.72 -14.20
CA ARG A 149 -14.48 -1.49 -15.25
C ARG A 149 -13.40 -0.50 -14.80
N LEU A 150 -13.78 0.44 -13.93
CA LEU A 150 -12.89 1.42 -13.28
C LEU A 150 -11.89 0.77 -12.31
N ARG A 151 -12.31 -0.21 -11.49
CA ARG A 151 -11.39 -0.92 -10.57
C ARG A 151 -10.35 -1.73 -11.34
N ARG A 152 -10.78 -2.44 -12.39
CA ARG A 152 -9.86 -3.20 -13.28
C ARG A 152 -8.84 -2.31 -13.99
N LEU A 153 -9.17 -1.05 -14.26
CA LEU A 153 -8.22 -0.07 -14.79
C LEU A 153 -7.32 0.50 -13.68
N ALA A 154 -7.88 0.76 -12.49
CA ALA A 154 -7.15 1.25 -11.32
C ALA A 154 -6.12 0.24 -10.82
N ASP A 155 -6.43 -1.06 -10.83
CA ASP A 155 -5.50 -2.14 -10.46
C ASP A 155 -4.25 -2.22 -11.36
N LYS A 156 -4.25 -1.53 -12.52
CA LYS A 156 -3.06 -1.38 -13.37
C LYS A 156 -2.22 -0.15 -13.04
N ARG A 157 -2.72 0.77 -12.21
CA ARG A 157 -2.06 2.03 -11.85
C ARG A 157 -1.55 2.00 -10.41
N LEU A 158 -0.50 2.79 -10.14
CA LEU A 158 -0.05 3.05 -8.78
C LEU A 158 -1.13 3.88 -8.06
N PRO A 159 -1.45 3.61 -6.78
CA PRO A 159 -0.87 2.60 -5.88
C PRO A 159 -1.65 1.28 -5.79
N TRP A 160 -2.80 1.14 -6.45
CA TRP A 160 -3.64 -0.05 -6.35
C TRP A 160 -2.96 -1.32 -6.86
N SER A 161 -2.12 -1.23 -7.90
CA SER A 161 -1.34 -2.37 -8.40
C SER A 161 -0.38 -2.92 -7.33
N VAL A 162 0.29 -2.03 -6.60
CA VAL A 162 1.21 -2.40 -5.50
C VAL A 162 0.47 -3.09 -4.36
N TYR A 163 -0.71 -2.58 -4.01
CA TYR A 163 -1.53 -3.20 -2.99
C TYR A 163 -1.99 -4.61 -3.40
N SER A 164 -2.47 -4.78 -4.64
CA SER A 164 -2.85 -6.09 -5.19
C SER A 164 -1.67 -7.07 -5.21
N ASP A 165 -0.49 -6.61 -5.65
CA ASP A 165 0.73 -7.44 -5.68
C ASP A 165 1.10 -7.94 -4.27
N ILE A 166 1.06 -7.05 -3.28
CA ILE A 166 1.38 -7.37 -1.88
C ILE A 166 0.34 -8.35 -1.30
N GLN A 167 -0.95 -8.07 -1.44
CA GLN A 167 -2.01 -8.95 -0.94
C GLN A 167 -1.98 -10.32 -1.61
N GLY A 168 -1.64 -10.34 -2.90
CA GLY A 168 -1.43 -11.56 -3.66
C GLY A 168 -0.27 -12.42 -3.14
N ALA A 169 0.87 -11.80 -2.81
CA ALA A 169 2.00 -12.50 -2.24
C ALA A 169 1.69 -13.10 -0.85
N ILE A 170 1.07 -12.31 0.04
CA ILE A 170 0.64 -12.77 1.37
C ILE A 170 -0.32 -13.96 1.24
N PHE A 171 -1.28 -13.84 0.33
CA PHE A 171 -2.24 -14.90 0.05
C PHE A 171 -1.55 -16.21 -0.35
N LEU A 172 -0.62 -16.18 -1.30
CA LEU A 172 0.07 -17.38 -1.76
C LEU A 172 0.94 -18.03 -0.68
N ILE A 173 1.63 -17.23 0.14
CA ILE A 173 2.44 -17.73 1.25
C ILE A 173 1.57 -18.46 2.27
N ASN A 174 0.48 -17.81 2.72
CA ASN A 174 -0.43 -18.40 3.70
C ASN A 174 -1.12 -19.65 3.14
N MET A 175 -1.57 -19.60 1.88
CA MET A 175 -2.20 -20.73 1.22
C MET A 175 -1.23 -21.90 1.05
N GLY A 176 0.00 -21.64 0.59
CA GLY A 176 1.04 -22.66 0.49
C GLY A 176 1.38 -23.31 1.84
N ALA A 177 1.44 -22.52 2.91
CA ALA A 177 1.68 -23.04 4.26
C ALA A 177 0.54 -23.94 4.76
N LEU A 178 -0.73 -23.56 4.52
CA LEU A 178 -1.90 -24.37 4.88
C LEU A 178 -1.98 -25.66 4.06
N LEU A 179 -1.74 -25.59 2.75
CA LEU A 179 -1.71 -26.77 1.88
C LEU A 179 -0.58 -27.73 2.28
N ARG A 180 0.59 -27.22 2.66
CA ARG A 180 1.72 -28.03 3.14
C ARG A 180 1.43 -28.72 4.47
N ALA A 181 0.63 -28.08 5.32
CA ALA A 181 0.10 -28.70 6.54
C ALA A 181 -1.01 -29.74 6.27
N GLY A 182 -1.31 -30.05 5.01
CA GLY A 182 -2.32 -31.04 4.62
C GLY A 182 -3.76 -30.54 4.73
N VAL A 183 -3.97 -29.23 4.93
CA VAL A 183 -5.32 -28.63 4.96
C VAL A 183 -5.91 -28.67 3.55
N LYS A 184 -7.17 -29.11 3.44
CA LYS A 184 -7.89 -29.11 2.16
C LYS A 184 -8.07 -27.67 1.63
N THR A 185 -7.94 -27.48 0.32
CA THR A 185 -8.03 -26.16 -0.35
C THR A 185 -9.23 -25.34 0.08
N LEU A 186 -10.43 -25.92 0.07
CA LEU A 186 -11.66 -25.22 0.46
C LEU A 186 -11.61 -24.73 1.91
N VAL A 187 -11.13 -25.57 2.83
CA VAL A 187 -11.02 -25.24 4.26
C VAL A 187 -9.98 -24.15 4.47
N ALA A 188 -8.85 -24.22 3.76
CA ALA A 188 -7.82 -23.18 3.82
C ALA A 188 -8.37 -21.82 3.34
N LEU A 189 -9.13 -21.79 2.24
CA LEU A 189 -9.77 -20.56 1.75
C LEU A 189 -10.78 -19.99 2.75
N GLN A 190 -11.62 -20.83 3.37
CA GLN A 190 -12.58 -20.42 4.40
C GLN A 190 -11.90 -19.84 5.65
N VAL A 191 -10.79 -20.43 6.08
CA VAL A 191 -10.00 -19.91 7.20
C VAL A 191 -9.43 -18.54 6.85
N MET A 192 -8.86 -18.39 5.65
CA MET A 192 -8.31 -17.11 5.21
C MET A 192 -9.39 -16.03 5.05
N GLN A 193 -10.54 -16.38 4.50
CA GLN A 193 -11.63 -15.44 4.19
C GLN A 193 -12.10 -14.62 5.41
N ARG A 194 -12.06 -15.19 6.61
CA ARG A 194 -12.49 -14.51 7.85
C ARG A 194 -11.65 -13.29 8.20
N PHE A 195 -10.42 -13.21 7.68
CA PHE A 195 -9.44 -12.23 8.15
C PHE A 195 -8.89 -11.34 7.03
N VAL A 196 -9.35 -11.52 5.80
CA VAL A 196 -8.87 -10.73 4.66
C VAL A 196 -9.61 -9.41 4.53
N SER A 197 -8.95 -8.44 3.89
CA SER A 197 -9.61 -7.18 3.51
C SER A 197 -10.87 -7.42 2.67
N PRO A 198 -11.89 -6.53 2.72
CA PRO A 198 -13.08 -6.66 1.89
C PRO A 198 -12.77 -6.83 0.40
N TRP A 199 -11.72 -6.18 -0.11
CA TRP A 199 -11.26 -6.33 -1.48
C TRP A 199 -10.79 -7.75 -1.84
N LEU A 200 -10.11 -8.43 -0.90
CA LEU A 200 -9.63 -9.79 -1.10
C LEU A 200 -10.76 -10.80 -0.83
N ALA A 201 -11.67 -10.52 0.11
CA ALA A 201 -12.83 -11.38 0.42
C ALA A 201 -13.65 -11.70 -0.84
N VAL A 202 -14.02 -10.69 -1.63
CA VAL A 202 -14.79 -10.87 -2.88
C VAL A 202 -14.07 -11.77 -3.89
N ARG A 203 -12.73 -11.72 -3.93
CA ARG A 203 -11.93 -12.57 -4.83
C ARG A 203 -11.84 -13.98 -4.31
N LEU A 204 -11.70 -14.16 -2.99
CA LEU A 204 -11.70 -15.48 -2.37
C LEU A 204 -13.06 -16.16 -2.51
N ASP A 205 -14.17 -15.42 -2.37
CA ASP A 205 -15.52 -15.94 -2.64
C ASP A 205 -15.63 -16.54 -4.04
N ALA A 206 -15.16 -15.80 -5.04
CA ALA A 206 -15.18 -16.27 -6.43
C ALA A 206 -14.28 -17.51 -6.62
N VAL A 207 -13.11 -17.56 -6.00
CA VAL A 207 -12.22 -18.74 -6.06
C VAL A 207 -12.85 -19.94 -5.34
N MET A 208 -13.50 -19.72 -4.21
CA MET A 208 -14.19 -20.77 -3.46
C MET A 208 -15.30 -21.41 -4.28
N SER A 209 -16.12 -20.61 -4.97
CA SER A 209 -17.18 -21.11 -5.87
C SER A 209 -16.63 -22.11 -6.91
N GLU A 210 -15.51 -21.77 -7.56
CA GLU A 210 -14.89 -22.65 -8.57
C GLU A 210 -14.33 -23.95 -7.93
N VAL A 211 -13.75 -23.85 -6.72
CA VAL A 211 -13.28 -25.04 -5.98
C VAL A 211 -14.43 -25.94 -5.55
N GLU A 212 -15.59 -25.37 -5.20
CA GLU A 212 -16.81 -26.14 -4.88
C GLU A 212 -17.36 -26.87 -6.10
N GLU A 213 -17.18 -26.32 -7.30
CA GLU A 213 -17.52 -26.97 -8.58
C GLU A 213 -16.54 -28.11 -8.97
N GLY A 214 -15.42 -28.24 -8.23
CA GLY A 214 -14.46 -29.32 -8.37
C GLY A 214 -13.14 -28.93 -9.03
N ASP A 215 -12.91 -27.64 -9.30
CA ASP A 215 -11.66 -27.17 -9.88
C ASP A 215 -10.49 -27.32 -8.88
N SER A 216 -9.31 -27.66 -9.42
CA SER A 216 -8.08 -27.58 -8.64
C SER A 216 -7.75 -26.13 -8.32
N PHE A 217 -7.01 -25.89 -7.24
CA PHE A 217 -6.69 -24.54 -6.75
C PHE A 217 -6.17 -23.59 -7.84
N GLY A 218 -5.22 -24.05 -8.66
CA GLY A 218 -4.65 -23.24 -9.74
C GLY A 218 -5.63 -22.96 -10.89
N VAL A 219 -6.55 -23.89 -11.16
CA VAL A 219 -7.60 -23.72 -12.17
C VAL A 219 -8.69 -22.77 -11.66
N ALA A 220 -9.10 -22.91 -10.41
CA ALA A 220 -10.04 -22.00 -9.75
C ALA A 220 -9.56 -20.55 -9.73
N LEU A 221 -8.25 -20.31 -9.47
CA LEU A 221 -7.64 -18.99 -9.58
C LEU A 221 -7.70 -18.41 -11.01
N ARG A 222 -7.71 -19.27 -12.03
CA ARG A 222 -7.82 -18.86 -13.44
C ARG A 222 -9.25 -18.54 -13.82
N ASN A 223 -10.19 -19.35 -13.37
CA ASN A 223 -11.59 -19.29 -13.78
C ASN A 223 -12.38 -18.22 -13.01
N CYS A 224 -11.94 -17.81 -11.80
CA CYS A 224 -12.61 -16.79 -10.99
C CYS A 224 -12.74 -15.39 -11.64
N GLY A 225 -12.08 -15.14 -12.79
CA GLY A 225 -12.27 -13.93 -13.59
C GLY A 225 -11.57 -12.67 -13.08
N TYR A 226 -10.88 -12.75 -11.93
CA TYR A 226 -10.17 -11.61 -11.32
C TYR A 226 -8.68 -11.52 -11.69
N ALA A 227 -8.10 -12.55 -12.32
CA ALA A 227 -6.67 -12.64 -12.64
C ALA A 227 -5.76 -12.35 -11.43
N PHE A 228 -6.18 -12.81 -10.25
CA PHE A 228 -5.51 -12.65 -8.96
C PHE A 228 -4.70 -13.91 -8.62
N PRO A 229 -3.51 -13.84 -8.01
CA PRO A 229 -2.71 -12.66 -7.63
C PRO A 229 -2.17 -11.81 -8.78
N SER A 230 -1.82 -12.47 -9.88
CA SER A 230 -1.40 -11.88 -11.14
C SER A 230 -1.66 -12.89 -12.25
N LYS A 231 -1.70 -12.44 -13.52
CA LYS A 231 -1.86 -13.36 -14.66
C LYS A 231 -0.74 -14.40 -14.75
N GLU A 232 0.49 -13.99 -14.41
CA GLU A 232 1.67 -14.86 -14.42
C GLU A 232 1.58 -15.92 -13.32
N ALA A 233 1.22 -15.51 -12.10
CA ALA A 233 1.01 -16.42 -10.98
C ALA A 233 -0.11 -17.41 -11.25
N VAL A 234 -1.26 -16.94 -11.75
CA VAL A 234 -2.39 -17.79 -12.11
C VAL A 234 -2.00 -18.83 -13.15
N ASN A 235 -1.29 -18.44 -14.20
CA ASN A 235 -0.84 -19.36 -15.24
C ASN A 235 0.12 -20.41 -14.67
N TYR A 236 1.11 -19.99 -13.89
CA TYR A 236 2.05 -20.90 -13.24
C TYR A 236 1.33 -21.89 -12.30
N LEU A 237 0.49 -21.38 -11.41
CA LEU A 237 -0.25 -22.19 -10.43
C LEU A 237 -1.23 -23.17 -11.10
N SER A 238 -1.81 -22.81 -12.25
CA SER A 238 -2.69 -23.72 -13.02
C SER A 238 -1.95 -24.92 -13.62
N MET A 239 -0.63 -24.82 -13.80
CA MET A 239 0.22 -25.92 -14.28
C MET A 239 0.75 -26.78 -13.13
N VAL A 240 0.73 -26.26 -11.90
CA VAL A 240 1.17 -26.98 -10.70
C VAL A 240 0.06 -27.96 -10.28
N SER A 241 0.33 -29.26 -10.42
CA SER A 241 -0.62 -30.34 -10.09
C SER A 241 0.14 -31.57 -9.59
N GLY A 242 -0.49 -32.36 -8.71
CA GLY A 242 0.08 -33.63 -8.20
C GLY A 242 0.85 -33.52 -6.89
N GLU A 243 1.62 -34.57 -6.57
CA GLU A 243 2.44 -34.63 -5.35
C GLU A 243 3.52 -33.53 -5.36
N GLY A 244 3.60 -32.75 -4.28
CA GLY A 244 4.53 -31.61 -4.18
C GLY A 244 3.98 -30.26 -4.66
N ALA A 245 2.74 -30.21 -5.17
CA ALA A 245 2.09 -28.95 -5.55
C ALA A 245 2.09 -27.91 -4.42
N ALA A 246 1.86 -28.34 -3.18
CA ALA A 246 1.87 -27.45 -2.02
C ALA A 246 3.24 -26.78 -1.78
N GLU A 247 4.33 -27.53 -1.94
CA GLU A 247 5.69 -27.00 -1.76
C GLU A 247 6.05 -26.00 -2.86
N MET A 248 5.67 -26.31 -4.10
CA MET A 248 5.88 -25.42 -5.25
C MET A 248 5.09 -24.12 -5.11
N ILE A 249 3.85 -24.18 -4.60
CA ILE A 249 3.03 -22.99 -4.31
C ILE A 249 3.67 -22.15 -3.20
N ALA A 250 4.14 -22.79 -2.12
CA ALA A 250 4.76 -22.09 -1.00
C ALA A 250 6.08 -21.41 -1.40
N GLN A 251 6.94 -22.11 -2.14
CA GLN A 251 8.20 -21.57 -2.66
C GLN A 251 7.95 -20.42 -3.65
N TYR A 252 7.00 -20.60 -4.56
CA TYR A 252 6.60 -19.54 -5.49
C TYR A 252 6.05 -18.31 -4.78
N GLY A 253 5.27 -18.48 -3.70
CA GLY A 253 4.77 -17.37 -2.88
C GLY A 253 5.91 -16.53 -2.26
N GLN A 254 6.98 -17.18 -1.80
CA GLN A 254 8.16 -16.50 -1.26
C GLN A 254 8.93 -15.73 -2.34
N GLU A 255 9.22 -16.38 -3.48
CA GLU A 255 9.89 -15.73 -4.62
C GLU A 255 9.07 -14.55 -5.14
N TRP A 256 7.75 -14.72 -5.25
CA TRP A 256 6.82 -13.67 -5.68
C TRP A 256 6.80 -12.48 -4.70
N LEU A 257 6.93 -12.71 -3.39
CA LEU A 257 7.03 -11.64 -2.40
C LEU A 257 8.33 -10.85 -2.58
N GLU A 258 9.46 -11.53 -2.77
CA GLU A 258 10.75 -10.88 -3.01
C GLU A 258 10.73 -10.04 -4.30
N GLU A 259 10.19 -10.59 -5.39
CA GLU A 259 9.98 -9.85 -6.63
C GLU A 259 9.06 -8.65 -6.44
N THR A 260 7.95 -8.82 -5.71
CA THR A 260 7.00 -7.74 -5.42
C THR A 260 7.67 -6.62 -4.65
N VAL A 261 8.43 -6.92 -3.60
CA VAL A 261 9.23 -5.93 -2.86
C VAL A 261 10.24 -5.24 -3.79
N GLY A 262 10.90 -5.99 -4.67
CA GLY A 262 11.80 -5.45 -5.69
C GLY A 262 11.11 -4.49 -6.67
N ARG A 263 9.93 -4.85 -7.20
CA ARG A 263 9.12 -4.01 -8.09
C ARG A 263 8.66 -2.73 -7.38
N VAL A 264 8.23 -2.85 -6.12
CA VAL A 264 7.83 -1.72 -5.27
C VAL A 264 9.00 -0.76 -5.07
N ASN A 265 10.20 -1.27 -4.76
CA ASN A 265 11.40 -0.45 -4.62
C ASN A 265 11.75 0.29 -5.93
N ARG A 266 11.74 -0.39 -7.08
CA ARG A 266 12.01 0.26 -8.38
C ARG A 266 10.98 1.35 -8.70
N ARG A 267 9.70 1.08 -8.47
CA ARG A 267 8.62 2.08 -8.63
C ARG A 267 8.83 3.28 -7.70
N GLY A 268 9.26 3.03 -6.46
CA GLY A 268 9.65 4.08 -5.50
C GLY A 268 10.78 4.96 -6.01
N ILE A 269 11.83 4.37 -6.61
CA ILE A 269 12.94 5.12 -7.22
C ILE A 269 12.46 5.99 -8.38
N VAL A 270 11.55 5.50 -9.22
CA VAL A 270 10.98 6.31 -10.31
C VAL A 270 10.21 7.51 -9.77
N VAL A 271 9.36 7.32 -8.75
CA VAL A 271 8.65 8.42 -8.08
C VAL A 271 9.64 9.42 -7.48
N MET A 272 10.71 8.95 -6.85
CA MET A 272 11.78 9.79 -6.31
C MET A 272 12.46 10.61 -7.43
N LEU A 273 12.83 10.00 -8.54
CA LEU A 273 13.49 10.66 -9.66
C LEU A 273 12.59 11.74 -10.28
N VAL A 274 11.30 11.42 -10.49
CA VAL A 274 10.31 12.40 -10.96
C VAL A 274 10.17 13.57 -9.98
N SER A 275 10.09 13.29 -8.68
CA SER A 275 10.00 14.32 -7.64
C SER A 275 11.26 15.21 -7.61
N MET A 276 12.43 14.61 -7.81
CA MET A 276 13.70 15.32 -7.86
C MET A 276 13.82 16.22 -9.09
N VAL A 277 13.41 15.73 -10.27
CA VAL A 277 13.34 16.54 -11.50
C VAL A 277 12.38 17.72 -11.31
N MET A 278 11.23 17.50 -10.66
CA MET A 278 10.26 18.57 -10.37
C MET A 278 10.86 19.64 -9.45
N LEU A 279 11.61 19.23 -8.41
CA LEU A 279 12.31 20.16 -7.51
C LEU A 279 13.37 20.97 -8.27
N PHE A 280 14.20 20.33 -9.10
CA PHE A 280 15.20 21.03 -9.91
C PHE A 280 14.57 21.99 -10.92
N ALA A 281 13.43 21.60 -11.53
CA ALA A 281 12.68 22.47 -12.41
C ALA A 281 12.17 23.72 -11.68
N LEU A 282 11.66 23.57 -10.44
CA LEU A 282 11.24 24.70 -9.61
C LEU A 282 12.41 25.64 -9.29
N ILE A 283 13.56 25.09 -8.86
CA ILE A 283 14.75 25.89 -8.57
C ILE A 283 15.25 26.61 -9.84
N GLY A 284 15.26 25.91 -10.98
CA GLY A 284 15.62 26.48 -12.28
C GLY A 284 14.68 27.61 -12.70
N MET A 285 13.36 27.44 -12.48
CA MET A 285 12.37 28.48 -12.72
C MET A 285 12.62 29.72 -11.86
N VAL A 286 12.95 29.54 -10.57
CA VAL A 286 13.31 30.64 -9.67
C VAL A 286 14.57 31.37 -10.15
N ALA A 287 15.60 30.63 -10.56
CA ALA A 287 16.84 31.22 -11.07
C ALA A 287 16.60 32.05 -12.35
N MET A 288 15.79 31.54 -13.27
CA MET A 288 15.35 32.27 -14.47
C MET A 288 14.60 33.55 -14.10
N ALA A 289 13.71 33.47 -13.11
CA ALA A 289 12.94 34.62 -12.64
C ALA A 289 13.85 35.74 -12.07
N VAL A 290 14.86 35.38 -11.27
CA VAL A 290 15.86 36.34 -10.76
C VAL A 290 16.71 36.94 -11.89
N TRP A 291 17.03 36.14 -12.90
CA TRP A 291 17.77 36.62 -14.06
C TRP A 291 16.96 37.61 -14.92
N GLU A 292 15.68 37.31 -15.18
CA GLU A 292 14.75 38.23 -15.85
C GLU A 292 14.65 39.57 -15.11
N LEU A 293 14.53 39.53 -13.77
CA LEU A 293 14.52 40.75 -12.96
C LEU A 293 15.82 41.56 -13.10
N SER A 294 16.97 40.88 -13.07
CA SER A 294 18.28 41.53 -13.22
C SER A 294 18.44 42.19 -14.60
N ALA A 295 17.89 41.57 -15.64
CA ALA A 295 17.83 42.13 -16.98
C ALA A 295 16.90 43.36 -17.05
N MET A 296 15.74 43.31 -16.39
CA MET A 296 14.82 44.46 -16.32
C MET A 296 15.45 45.65 -15.59
N THR A 297 16.05 45.45 -14.42
CA THR A 297 16.68 46.53 -13.64
C THR A 297 17.88 47.16 -14.34
N SER A 298 18.70 46.36 -15.03
CA SER A 298 19.82 46.89 -15.83
C SER A 298 19.37 47.68 -17.05
N SER A 299 18.25 47.31 -17.69
CA SER A 299 17.67 48.07 -18.80
C SER A 299 17.04 49.41 -18.39
N MET A 300 16.56 49.52 -17.15
CA MET A 300 16.00 50.76 -16.59
C MET A 300 17.06 51.72 -16.02
N GLY A 301 18.30 51.25 -15.84
CA GLY A 301 19.43 52.04 -15.36
C GLY A 301 20.26 52.73 -16.46
N GLN A 302 19.88 52.58 -17.74
CA GLN A 302 20.37 53.37 -18.88
C GLN A 302 19.33 54.39 -19.31
#